data_AF-A0A5C8ADW3-F1
#
_entry.id   AF-A0A5C8ADW3-F1
#
_cell.length_a   1.000
_cell.length_b   1.000
_cell.length_c   1.000
_cell.angle_alpha   90.00
_cell.angle_beta   90.00
_cell.angle_gamma   90.00
#
_symmetry.space_group_name_H-M   'P 1'
#
loop_
_entity.id
_entity.type
_entity.pdbx_description
1 polymer ?
#
loop_
_entity_poly.entity_id
_entity_poly.type
_entity_poly.pdbx_seq_one_letter_code
_entity_poly.pdbx_strand_id
1 'polypeptide(L)'
;MAGHATNQIDSTSLWGGKVSPFSTSYGKLMMWFFLVSDALTFGGLLIAYGFTRHGAQASWPIGEETFNSLPFLGHGYPLIYVALMTFILIVSSVTMVLAVEAGHRMDRKGVTKWMLATIVGGFFFLGSQAWEWSHFIHGSEYGKVELADGAQATVSGHSFESFTVLESGHHLKKGTYEVDELLHDFQSAVLAGKVKDNTFTSHDGALVKL
;
A
#
# COMPACT_ATOMS: atom_id res chain seq x y z
N MET A 1 -20.81 -29.59 4.10
CA MET A 1 -21.35 -30.40 5.21
C MET A 1 -22.44 -29.60 5.94
N ALA A 2 -23.67 -29.63 5.44
CA ALA A 2 -24.84 -29.04 6.10
C ALA A 2 -25.71 -30.21 6.58
N GLY A 3 -25.51 -30.63 7.83
CA GLY A 3 -26.32 -31.67 8.45
C GLY A 3 -27.69 -31.11 8.81
N HIS A 4 -28.71 -31.73 8.24
CA HIS A 4 -30.15 -31.57 8.47
C HIS A 4 -30.57 -31.07 9.86
N ALA A 5 -31.40 -30.01 9.89
CA ALA A 5 -32.30 -29.70 11.00
C ALA A 5 -33.71 -30.21 10.64
N THR A 6 -33.96 -31.52 10.74
CA THR A 6 -35.21 -32.14 10.23
C THR A 6 -36.20 -32.63 11.27
N ASN A 7 -36.11 -32.22 12.54
CA ASN A 7 -37.17 -32.61 13.49
C ASN A 7 -37.86 -31.35 14.03
N GLN A 8 -39.14 -31.15 13.66
CA GLN A 8 -40.02 -30.20 14.34
C GLN A 8 -40.16 -30.64 15.80
N ILE A 9 -39.88 -29.73 16.73
CA ILE A 9 -39.84 -30.04 18.16
C ILE A 9 -40.96 -29.28 18.87
N ASP A 10 -41.67 -30.00 19.74
CA ASP A 10 -42.83 -29.54 20.49
C ASP A 10 -42.51 -28.36 21.42
N SER A 11 -43.47 -27.43 21.52
CA SER A 11 -43.34 -26.11 22.16
C SER A 11 -42.94 -26.14 23.63
N THR A 12 -43.28 -27.20 24.34
CA THR A 12 -42.94 -27.45 25.75
C THR A 12 -41.47 -27.84 25.95
N SER A 13 -40.76 -28.29 24.92
CA SER A 13 -39.33 -28.67 24.99
C SER A 13 -38.35 -27.51 24.71
N LEU A 14 -38.85 -26.40 24.15
CA LEU A 14 -38.04 -25.23 23.75
C LEU A 14 -37.36 -24.55 24.95
N TRP A 15 -37.91 -24.70 26.16
CA TRP A 15 -37.42 -24.03 27.38
C TRP A 15 -36.69 -24.96 28.36
N GLY A 16 -36.31 -26.18 27.91
CA GLY A 16 -35.61 -27.21 28.71
C GLY A 16 -34.14 -27.45 28.31
N GLY A 17 -33.56 -26.58 27.47
CA GLY A 17 -32.12 -26.58 27.17
C GLY A 17 -31.60 -27.75 26.32
N LYS A 18 -32.20 -28.02 25.14
CA LYS A 18 -31.63 -28.99 24.17
C LYS A 18 -31.52 -28.53 22.72
N VAL A 19 -32.11 -27.40 22.31
CA VAL A 19 -31.86 -26.79 20.98
C VAL A 19 -31.78 -25.26 21.11
N SER A 20 -30.73 -24.68 20.52
CA SER A 20 -30.51 -23.23 20.45
C SER A 20 -31.66 -22.56 19.69
N PRO A 21 -32.22 -21.44 20.17
CA PRO A 21 -33.32 -20.71 19.50
C PRO A 21 -32.98 -20.26 18.07
N PHE A 22 -31.71 -20.28 17.66
CA PHE A 22 -31.25 -19.92 16.32
C PHE A 22 -30.98 -21.11 15.39
N SER A 23 -31.21 -22.35 15.83
CA SER A 23 -31.01 -23.60 15.05
C SER A 23 -29.71 -23.62 14.22
N THR A 24 -28.64 -23.02 14.76
CA THR A 24 -27.37 -22.80 14.09
C THR A 24 -26.28 -23.59 14.80
N SER A 25 -25.44 -24.28 14.03
CA SER A 25 -24.29 -25.00 14.57
C SER A 25 -23.33 -24.03 15.29
N TYR A 26 -22.78 -24.47 16.43
CA TYR A 26 -21.79 -23.72 17.20
C TYR A 26 -20.66 -23.16 16.33
N GLY A 27 -20.11 -23.97 15.41
CA GLY A 27 -19.02 -23.54 14.53
C GLY A 27 -19.43 -22.41 13.57
N LYS A 28 -20.66 -22.41 13.08
CA LYS A 28 -21.19 -21.33 12.24
C LYS A 28 -21.37 -20.05 13.05
N LEU A 29 -21.87 -20.16 14.29
CA LEU A 29 -22.06 -19.01 15.17
C LEU A 29 -20.71 -18.37 15.57
N MET A 30 -19.72 -19.19 15.94
CA MET A 30 -18.38 -18.70 16.29
C MET A 30 -17.67 -18.05 15.10
N MET A 31 -17.87 -18.55 13.88
CA MET A 31 -17.37 -17.90 12.67
C MET A 31 -17.97 -16.49 12.49
N TRP A 32 -19.26 -16.32 12.72
CA TRP A 32 -19.89 -14.99 12.66
C TRP A 32 -19.33 -14.02 13.70
N PHE A 33 -19.14 -14.48 14.95
CA PHE A 33 -18.51 -13.64 15.98
C PHE A 33 -17.08 -13.26 15.59
N PHE A 34 -16.30 -14.21 15.10
CA PHE A 34 -14.94 -13.96 14.62
C PHE A 34 -14.90 -12.89 13.51
N LEU A 35 -15.77 -13.02 12.50
CA LEU A 35 -15.86 -12.05 11.39
C LEU A 35 -16.29 -10.65 11.86
N VAL A 36 -17.23 -10.57 12.81
CA VAL A 36 -17.63 -9.28 13.39
C VAL A 36 -16.49 -8.66 14.19
N SER A 37 -15.78 -9.45 15.00
CA SER A 37 -14.62 -8.96 15.74
C SER A 37 -13.51 -8.44 14.81
N ASP A 38 -13.19 -9.15 13.73
CA ASP A 38 -12.21 -8.72 12.73
C ASP A 38 -12.65 -7.42 12.03
N ALA A 39 -13.92 -7.33 11.61
CA ALA A 39 -14.49 -6.12 11.01
C ALA A 39 -14.44 -4.91 11.95
N LEU A 40 -14.67 -5.09 13.25
CA LEU A 40 -14.55 -4.02 14.25
C LEU A 40 -13.09 -3.57 14.42
N THR A 41 -12.13 -4.50 14.42
CA THR A 41 -10.70 -4.18 14.46
C THR A 41 -10.29 -3.36 13.23
N PHE A 42 -10.67 -3.78 12.02
CA PHE A 42 -10.45 -2.98 10.81
C PHE A 42 -11.17 -1.63 10.84
N GLY A 43 -12.40 -1.58 11.37
CA GLY A 43 -13.14 -0.32 11.56
C GLY A 43 -12.38 0.67 12.44
N GLY A 44 -11.80 0.20 13.55
CA GLY A 44 -10.94 1.04 14.41
C GLY A 44 -9.71 1.59 13.67
N LEU A 45 -9.03 0.74 12.88
CA LEU A 45 -7.90 1.16 12.05
C LEU A 45 -8.29 2.20 10.99
N LEU A 46 -9.45 2.03 10.35
CA LEU A 46 -9.96 2.97 9.34
C LEU A 46 -10.39 4.31 9.96
N ILE A 47 -10.99 4.30 11.16
CA ILE A 47 -11.31 5.53 11.91
C ILE A 47 -10.03 6.27 12.27
N ALA A 48 -9.01 5.56 12.77
CA ALA A 48 -7.71 6.14 13.09
C ALA A 48 -7.07 6.76 11.83
N TYR A 49 -7.05 6.02 10.71
CA TYR A 49 -6.60 6.52 9.41
C TYR A 49 -7.35 7.78 8.98
N GLY A 50 -8.69 7.77 9.06
CA GLY A 50 -9.53 8.91 8.69
C GLY A 50 -9.24 10.14 9.54
N PHE A 51 -9.03 9.96 10.85
CA PHE A 51 -8.67 11.04 11.76
C PHE A 51 -7.29 11.62 11.45
N THR A 52 -6.27 10.77 11.26
CA THR A 52 -4.93 11.21 10.87
C THR A 52 -4.94 11.91 9.51
N ARG A 53 -5.68 11.37 8.53
CA ARG A 53 -5.85 11.97 7.20
C ARG A 53 -6.52 13.35 7.28
N HIS A 54 -7.45 13.54 8.22
CA HIS A 54 -8.12 14.81 8.45
C HIS A 54 -7.23 15.83 9.17
N GLY A 55 -6.38 15.39 10.10
CA GLY A 55 -5.43 16.26 10.80
C GLY A 55 -4.22 16.69 9.96
N ALA A 56 -3.77 15.84 9.02
CA ALA A 56 -2.56 16.07 8.21
C ALA A 56 -2.89 16.38 6.74
N GLN A 57 -3.81 17.33 6.49
CA GLN A 57 -4.27 17.64 5.12
C GLN A 57 -3.16 18.21 4.22
N ALA A 58 -2.26 19.04 4.77
CA ALA A 58 -1.25 19.75 4.00
C ALA A 58 -0.02 18.89 3.62
N SER A 59 0.26 17.82 4.37
CA SER A 59 1.48 17.00 4.23
C SER A 59 1.20 15.56 3.77
N TRP A 60 -0.03 15.25 3.37
CA TRP A 60 -0.41 13.91 2.96
C TRP A 60 0.14 13.55 1.57
N PRO A 61 0.77 12.37 1.39
CA PRO A 61 1.31 11.98 0.09
C PRO A 61 0.22 11.78 -0.98
N ILE A 62 0.54 12.19 -2.20
CA ILE A 62 -0.32 12.01 -3.38
C ILE A 62 -0.18 10.56 -3.84
N GLY A 63 -1.31 9.86 -4.01
CA GLY A 63 -1.32 8.42 -4.30
C GLY A 63 -0.73 8.11 -5.68
N GLU A 64 -1.02 8.94 -6.67
CA GLU A 64 -0.51 8.80 -8.04
C GLU A 64 1.01 8.87 -8.11
N GLU A 65 1.63 9.71 -7.26
CA GLU A 65 3.08 9.86 -7.16
C GLU A 65 3.71 8.73 -6.33
N THR A 66 3.02 8.30 -5.27
CA THR A 66 3.51 7.24 -4.37
C THR A 66 3.48 5.87 -5.04
N PHE A 67 2.45 5.59 -5.83
CA PHE A 67 2.20 4.29 -6.47
C PHE A 67 2.36 4.38 -7.99
N ASN A 68 3.55 4.79 -8.44
CA ASN A 68 3.85 5.00 -9.86
C ASN A 68 4.76 3.92 -10.49
N SER A 69 5.16 2.93 -9.68
CA SER A 69 6.15 1.91 -10.07
C SER A 69 5.47 0.60 -10.46
N LEU A 70 5.89 0.03 -11.59
CA LEU A 70 5.59 -1.36 -11.95
C LEU A 70 6.85 -2.23 -11.84
N PRO A 71 6.72 -3.47 -11.36
CA PRO A 71 7.84 -4.42 -11.42
C PRO A 71 8.25 -4.61 -12.88
N PHE A 72 9.56 -4.57 -13.13
CA PHE A 72 10.22 -4.72 -14.44
C PHE A 72 9.99 -3.60 -15.47
N LEU A 73 8.92 -2.82 -15.36
CA LEU A 73 8.53 -1.77 -16.32
C LEU A 73 8.93 -0.35 -15.88
N GLY A 74 9.39 -0.17 -14.64
CA GLY A 74 9.86 1.12 -14.12
C GLY A 74 8.73 2.04 -13.67
N HIS A 75 9.00 3.35 -13.69
CA HIS A 75 8.07 4.40 -13.25
C HIS A 75 7.29 5.00 -14.43
N GLY A 76 6.10 5.55 -14.16
CA GLY A 76 5.24 6.21 -15.17
C GLY A 76 3.88 5.54 -15.36
N TYR A 77 3.51 4.62 -14.47
CA TYR A 77 2.26 3.88 -14.48
C TYR A 77 1.49 4.09 -13.17
N PRO A 78 0.84 5.26 -12.99
CA PRO A 78 0.18 5.62 -11.74
C PRO A 78 -0.97 4.64 -11.46
N LEU A 79 -0.98 4.07 -10.26
CA LEU A 79 -2.05 3.22 -9.69
C LEU A 79 -2.28 1.88 -10.42
N ILE A 80 -1.60 1.60 -11.54
CA ILE A 80 -1.83 0.40 -12.35
C ILE A 80 -1.47 -0.86 -11.57
N TYR A 81 -0.35 -0.83 -10.83
CA TYR A 81 0.08 -2.00 -10.06
C TYR A 81 -0.91 -2.36 -8.94
N VAL A 82 -1.42 -1.35 -8.23
CA VAL A 82 -2.45 -1.51 -7.19
C VAL A 82 -3.74 -2.08 -7.78
N ALA A 83 -4.15 -1.59 -8.95
CA ALA A 83 -5.32 -2.10 -9.66
C ALA A 83 -5.14 -3.58 -10.07
N LEU A 84 -3.95 -3.96 -10.55
CA LEU A 84 -3.60 -5.35 -10.87
C LEU A 84 -3.68 -6.26 -9.65
N MET A 85 -3.14 -5.84 -8.50
CA MET A 85 -3.22 -6.62 -7.26
C MET A 85 -4.67 -6.88 -6.84
N THR A 86 -5.50 -5.84 -6.94
CA THR A 86 -6.93 -5.93 -6.62
C THR A 86 -7.65 -6.87 -7.58
N PHE A 87 -7.35 -6.78 -8.88
CA PHE A 87 -7.89 -7.69 -9.88
C PHE A 87 -7.53 -9.16 -9.57
N ILE A 88 -6.26 -9.43 -9.22
CA ILE A 88 -5.81 -10.78 -8.84
C ILE A 88 -6.58 -11.31 -7.62
N LEU A 89 -6.79 -10.48 -6.58
CA LEU A 89 -7.56 -10.88 -5.41
C LEU A 89 -9.04 -11.17 -5.73
N ILE A 90 -9.67 -10.34 -6.57
CA ILE A 90 -11.06 -10.56 -6.99
C ILE A 90 -11.15 -11.90 -7.74
N VAL A 91 -10.27 -12.16 -8.70
CA VAL A 91 -10.25 -13.43 -9.42
C VAL A 91 -9.98 -14.61 -8.47
N SER A 92 -9.07 -14.46 -7.51
CA SER A 92 -8.80 -15.47 -6.48
C SER A 92 -10.02 -15.76 -5.58
N SER A 93 -10.85 -14.76 -5.29
CA SER A 93 -12.11 -14.96 -4.57
C SER A 93 -13.09 -15.82 -5.37
N VAL A 94 -13.17 -15.63 -6.69
CA VAL A 94 -14.01 -16.44 -7.58
C VAL A 94 -13.53 -17.90 -7.59
N THR A 95 -12.21 -18.15 -7.64
CA THR A 95 -11.70 -19.52 -7.59
C THR A 95 -12.02 -20.21 -6.27
N MET A 96 -12.06 -19.49 -5.15
CA MET A 96 -12.51 -20.05 -3.87
C MET A 96 -13.99 -20.45 -3.90
N VAL A 97 -14.87 -19.64 -4.49
CA VAL A 97 -16.29 -19.99 -4.63
C VAL A 97 -16.47 -21.25 -5.48
N LEU A 98 -15.74 -21.38 -6.59
CA LEU A 98 -15.76 -22.57 -7.45
C LEU A 98 -15.22 -23.82 -6.72
N ALA A 99 -14.23 -23.65 -5.83
CA ALA A 99 -13.75 -24.73 -4.98
C ALA A 99 -14.83 -25.22 -4.00
N VAL A 100 -15.55 -24.29 -3.36
CA VAL A 100 -16.65 -24.62 -2.44
C VAL A 100 -17.79 -25.33 -3.18
N GLU A 101 -18.13 -24.86 -4.38
CA GLU A 101 -19.14 -25.49 -5.24
C GLU A 101 -18.75 -26.92 -5.66
N ALA A 102 -17.50 -27.13 -6.10
CA ALA A 102 -16.98 -28.46 -6.38
C ALA A 102 -17.01 -29.37 -5.13
N GLY A 103 -16.78 -28.80 -3.95
CA GLY A 103 -16.90 -29.49 -2.67
C GLY A 103 -18.34 -29.92 -2.36
N HIS A 104 -19.34 -29.10 -2.71
CA HIS A 104 -20.74 -29.50 -2.61
C HIS A 104 -21.11 -30.64 -3.55
N ARG A 105 -20.47 -30.73 -4.73
CA ARG A 105 -20.60 -31.86 -5.66
C ARG A 105 -19.77 -33.09 -5.27
N MET A 106 -19.05 -33.06 -4.14
CA MET A 106 -18.11 -34.10 -3.72
C MET A 106 -17.00 -34.39 -4.77
N ASP A 107 -16.73 -33.43 -5.66
CA ASP A 107 -15.67 -33.54 -6.67
C ASP A 107 -14.33 -33.12 -6.07
N ARG A 108 -13.62 -34.10 -5.51
CA ARG A 108 -12.31 -33.88 -4.90
C ARG A 108 -11.29 -33.29 -5.88
N LYS A 109 -11.30 -33.69 -7.16
CA LYS A 109 -10.35 -33.18 -8.16
C LYS A 109 -10.62 -31.72 -8.47
N GLY A 110 -11.90 -31.37 -8.62
CA GLY A 110 -12.34 -29.98 -8.77
C GLY A 110 -11.94 -29.11 -7.59
N VAL A 111 -12.19 -29.56 -6.36
CA VAL A 111 -11.78 -28.84 -5.13
C VAL A 111 -10.28 -28.59 -5.12
N THR A 112 -9.45 -29.61 -5.37
CA THR A 112 -7.99 -29.47 -5.37
C THR A 112 -7.52 -28.49 -6.44
N LYS A 113 -8.07 -28.56 -7.65
CA LYS A 113 -7.70 -27.64 -8.75
C LYS A 113 -8.00 -26.19 -8.39
N TRP A 114 -9.21 -25.92 -7.89
CA TRP A 114 -9.65 -24.55 -7.59
C TRP A 114 -8.97 -23.98 -6.33
N MET A 115 -8.77 -24.81 -5.29
CA MET A 115 -7.96 -24.44 -4.12
C MET A 115 -6.54 -24.05 -4.51
N LEU A 116 -5.90 -24.82 -5.40
CA LEU A 116 -4.55 -24.51 -5.86
C LEU A 116 -4.50 -23.20 -6.64
N ALA A 117 -5.51 -22.92 -7.48
CA ALA A 117 -5.64 -21.64 -8.17
C ALA A 117 -5.77 -20.46 -7.17
N THR A 118 -6.60 -20.60 -6.13
CA THR A 118 -6.74 -19.59 -5.06
C THR A 118 -5.41 -19.34 -4.34
N ILE A 119 -4.68 -20.41 -4.00
CA ILE A 119 -3.38 -20.32 -3.32
C ILE A 119 -2.36 -19.59 -4.22
N VAL A 120 -2.29 -19.95 -5.50
CA VAL A 120 -1.39 -19.29 -6.46
C VAL A 120 -1.72 -17.79 -6.57
N GLY A 121 -2.99 -17.42 -6.69
CA GLY A 121 -3.41 -16.01 -6.68
C GLY A 121 -3.02 -15.28 -5.39
N GLY A 122 -3.17 -15.94 -4.23
CA GLY A 122 -2.74 -15.41 -2.94
C GLY A 122 -1.22 -15.21 -2.85
N PHE A 123 -0.42 -16.14 -3.37
CA PHE A 123 1.04 -15.98 -3.42
C PHE A 123 1.47 -14.84 -4.32
N PHE A 124 0.84 -14.67 -5.49
CA PHE A 124 1.11 -13.51 -6.34
C PHE A 124 0.80 -12.20 -5.62
N PHE A 125 -0.33 -12.11 -4.93
CA PHE A 125 -0.68 -10.93 -4.13
C PHE A 125 0.34 -10.65 -3.02
N LEU A 126 0.70 -11.66 -2.20
CA LEU A 126 1.67 -11.50 -1.12
C LEU A 126 3.07 -11.14 -1.63
N GLY A 127 3.51 -11.77 -2.72
CA GLY A 127 4.78 -11.42 -3.37
C GLY A 127 4.77 -9.99 -3.92
N SER A 128 3.62 -9.55 -4.45
CA SER A 128 3.45 -8.18 -4.96
C SER A 128 3.55 -7.15 -3.83
N GLN A 129 2.94 -7.43 -2.68
CA GLN A 129 3.03 -6.61 -1.46
C GLN A 129 4.46 -6.57 -0.92
N ALA A 130 5.13 -7.73 -0.82
CA ALA A 130 6.52 -7.79 -0.36
C ALA A 130 7.47 -6.98 -1.26
N TRP A 131 7.26 -7.03 -2.58
CA TRP A 131 8.02 -6.23 -3.53
C TRP A 131 7.75 -4.74 -3.37
N GLU A 132 6.48 -4.32 -3.28
CA GLU A 132 6.09 -2.92 -3.14
C GLU A 132 6.66 -2.31 -1.85
N TRP A 133 6.56 -3.03 -0.74
CA TRP A 133 7.17 -2.62 0.53
C TRP A 133 8.69 -2.59 0.47
N SER A 134 9.32 -3.59 -0.15
CA SER A 134 10.77 -3.55 -0.37
C SER A 134 11.17 -2.33 -1.19
N HIS A 135 10.44 -2.02 -2.25
CA HIS A 135 10.67 -0.84 -3.09
C HIS A 135 10.50 0.47 -2.30
N PHE A 136 9.49 0.57 -1.44
CA PHE A 136 9.29 1.74 -0.56
C PHE A 136 10.36 1.89 0.52
N ILE A 137 10.86 0.78 1.09
CA ILE A 137 11.91 0.82 2.12
C ILE A 137 13.26 1.20 1.50
N HIS A 138 13.58 0.69 0.32
CA HIS A 138 14.82 1.04 -0.37
C HIS A 138 14.77 2.48 -0.93
N GLY A 139 13.58 2.97 -1.29
CA GLY A 139 13.30 4.38 -1.56
C GLY A 139 14.02 4.98 -2.77
N SER A 140 13.73 6.26 -3.03
CA SER A 140 14.60 7.15 -3.82
C SER A 140 15.61 7.84 -2.87
N GLU A 141 16.83 8.08 -3.35
CA GLU A 141 17.98 8.60 -2.55
C GLU A 141 17.69 9.86 -1.72
N TYR A 142 16.63 10.63 -2.03
CA TYR A 142 16.39 11.95 -1.46
C TYR A 142 15.23 12.03 -0.45
N GLY A 143 14.41 10.97 -0.33
CA GLY A 143 13.33 10.89 0.66
C GLY A 143 12.40 12.12 0.70
N LYS A 144 11.80 12.37 1.88
CA LYS A 144 11.06 13.61 2.20
C LYS A 144 11.99 14.55 2.94
N VAL A 145 12.16 15.78 2.45
CA VAL A 145 12.95 16.83 3.12
C VAL A 145 11.98 17.84 3.74
N GLU A 146 12.11 18.07 5.05
CA GLU A 146 11.37 19.09 5.79
C GLU A 146 12.17 20.39 5.79
N LEU A 147 11.61 21.43 5.16
CA LEU A 147 12.21 22.76 5.07
C LEU A 147 12.06 23.51 6.40
N ALA A 148 12.93 24.51 6.65
CA ALA A 148 12.95 25.28 7.88
C ALA A 148 11.68 26.13 8.12
N ASP A 149 10.83 26.30 7.10
CA ASP A 149 9.52 26.93 7.18
C ASP A 149 8.38 25.92 7.49
N GLY A 150 8.72 24.63 7.66
CA GLY A 150 7.77 23.54 7.89
C GLY A 150 7.16 22.97 6.61
N ALA A 151 7.56 23.44 5.42
CA ALA A 151 7.13 22.86 4.16
C ALA A 151 7.82 21.50 3.92
N GLN A 152 7.06 20.49 3.49
CA GLN A 152 7.61 19.18 3.14
C GLN A 152 7.78 19.10 1.63
N ALA A 153 9.02 19.05 1.15
CA ALA A 153 9.32 18.78 -0.25
C ALA A 153 9.57 17.28 -0.42
N THR A 154 8.76 16.62 -1.25
CA THR A 154 9.05 15.27 -1.72
C THR A 154 9.84 15.42 -3.02
N VAL A 155 11.10 14.97 -3.03
CA VAL A 155 11.92 14.98 -4.24
C VAL A 155 11.45 13.82 -5.13
N SER A 156 10.44 14.09 -5.95
CA SER A 156 10.01 13.18 -7.01
C SER A 156 10.84 13.46 -8.27
N GLY A 157 11.91 12.70 -8.45
CA GLY A 157 12.78 12.80 -9.62
C GLY A 157 13.81 11.68 -9.63
N HIS A 158 14.25 11.27 -10.82
CA HIS A 158 15.43 10.42 -11.00
C HIS A 158 16.62 11.06 -10.26
N SER A 159 17.53 10.23 -9.75
CA SER A 159 18.80 10.70 -9.18
C SER A 159 19.34 11.83 -10.04
N PHE A 160 19.59 12.99 -9.42
CA PHE A 160 20.31 14.04 -10.11
C PHE A 160 21.66 13.40 -10.44
N GLU A 161 22.01 13.28 -11.73
CA GLU A 161 23.30 12.72 -12.11
C GLU A 161 24.39 13.80 -12.03
N SER A 162 24.00 15.07 -12.10
CA SER A 162 24.93 16.20 -11.98
C SER A 162 24.19 17.51 -11.73
N PHE A 163 24.91 18.48 -11.18
CA PHE A 163 24.48 19.87 -11.07
C PHE A 163 25.21 20.71 -12.11
N THR A 164 24.52 21.65 -12.76
CA THR A 164 25.16 22.61 -13.68
C THR A 164 25.26 23.98 -13.03
N VAL A 165 26.49 24.46 -12.82
CA VAL A 165 26.77 25.80 -12.33
C VAL A 165 26.59 26.80 -13.48
N LEU A 166 25.54 27.61 -13.41
CA LEU A 166 25.19 28.64 -14.39
C LEU A 166 26.01 29.92 -14.21
N GLU A 167 26.37 30.25 -12.96
CA GLU A 167 27.16 31.42 -12.60
C GLU A 167 28.24 31.04 -11.58
N SER A 168 29.48 31.41 -11.88
CA SER A 168 30.64 31.04 -11.06
C SER A 168 30.62 31.75 -9.70
N GLY A 169 30.91 31.00 -8.64
CA GLY A 169 31.18 31.52 -7.29
C GLY A 169 32.67 31.71 -7.03
N HIS A 170 33.05 31.82 -5.76
CA HIS A 170 34.44 32.00 -5.34
C HIS A 170 35.35 30.79 -5.66
N HIS A 171 34.82 29.57 -5.53
CA HIS A 171 35.57 28.33 -5.80
C HIS A 171 34.97 27.49 -6.95
N LEU A 172 33.67 27.60 -7.19
CA LEU A 172 32.96 26.89 -8.26
C LEU A 172 32.99 27.70 -9.57
N LYS A 173 33.51 27.11 -10.63
CA LYS A 173 33.50 27.69 -11.99
C LYS A 173 32.24 27.24 -12.73
N LYS A 174 31.87 27.90 -13.83
CA LYS A 174 30.80 27.37 -14.70
C LYS A 174 31.19 25.97 -15.21
N GLY A 175 30.32 25.00 -15.00
CA GLY A 175 30.59 23.61 -15.35
C GLY A 175 29.54 22.65 -14.79
N THR A 176 29.65 21.40 -15.19
CA THR A 176 28.85 20.28 -14.68
C THR A 176 29.65 19.62 -13.56
N TYR A 177 29.01 19.45 -12.41
CA TYR A 177 29.62 18.93 -11.18
C TYR A 177 28.85 17.71 -10.70
N GLU A 178 29.58 16.74 -10.15
CA GLU A 178 28.99 15.54 -9.55
C GLU A 178 28.12 15.91 -8.36
N VAL A 179 27.10 15.09 -8.10
CA VAL A 179 26.14 15.38 -7.04
C VAL A 179 26.78 15.48 -5.67
N ASP A 180 27.74 14.61 -5.34
CA ASP A 180 28.40 14.60 -4.04
C ASP A 180 29.08 15.94 -3.67
N GLU A 181 29.53 16.71 -4.65
CA GLU A 181 30.20 18.00 -4.40
C GLU A 181 29.22 19.12 -4.05
N LEU A 182 27.99 19.08 -4.57
CA LEU A 182 27.00 20.14 -4.41
C LEU A 182 25.75 19.70 -3.63
N LEU A 183 25.68 18.43 -3.23
CA LEU A 183 24.57 17.86 -2.48
C LEU A 183 24.38 18.56 -1.13
N HIS A 184 25.47 18.85 -0.42
CA HIS A 184 25.42 19.52 0.87
C HIS A 184 24.87 20.96 0.73
N ASP A 185 25.32 21.70 -0.28
CA ASP A 185 24.85 23.05 -0.54
C ASP A 185 23.39 23.06 -1.02
N PHE A 186 23.01 22.09 -1.86
CA PHE A 186 21.63 21.89 -2.28
C PHE A 186 20.73 21.59 -1.09
N GLN A 187 21.10 20.66 -0.21
CA GLN A 187 20.35 20.35 1.01
C GLN A 187 20.19 21.58 1.90
N SER A 188 21.24 22.38 2.09
CA SER A 188 21.17 23.62 2.87
C SER A 188 20.24 24.66 2.26
N ALA A 189 20.23 24.78 0.92
CA ALA A 189 19.39 25.70 0.19
C ALA A 189 17.92 25.26 0.17
N VAL A 190 17.67 23.95 0.08
CA VAL A 190 16.34 23.34 0.26
C VAL A 190 15.84 23.67 1.66
N LEU A 191 16.60 23.33 2.71
CA LEU A 191 16.23 23.64 4.09
C LEU A 191 15.92 25.11 4.32
N ALA A 192 16.67 26.02 3.68
CA ALA A 192 16.43 27.47 3.80
C ALA A 192 15.29 28.01 2.92
N GLY A 193 14.61 27.18 2.12
CA GLY A 193 13.56 27.61 1.18
C GLY A 193 14.08 28.50 0.03
N LYS A 194 15.37 28.41 -0.29
CA LYS A 194 16.05 29.26 -1.28
C LYS A 194 16.14 28.65 -2.68
N VAL A 195 15.44 27.55 -2.93
CA VAL A 195 15.36 26.91 -4.24
C VAL A 195 14.17 27.50 -5.01
N LYS A 196 14.43 28.11 -6.17
CA LYS A 196 13.41 28.64 -7.08
C LYS A 196 13.69 28.17 -8.50
N ASP A 197 12.67 27.70 -9.22
CA ASP A 197 12.76 27.29 -10.63
C ASP A 197 13.93 26.32 -10.93
N ASN A 198 14.12 25.32 -10.05
CA ASN A 198 15.23 24.36 -10.09
C ASN A 198 16.64 24.97 -9.99
N THR A 199 16.74 26.20 -9.49
CA THR A 199 18.01 26.89 -9.25
C THR A 199 18.18 27.23 -7.78
N PHE A 200 19.42 27.15 -7.29
CA PHE A 200 19.80 27.55 -5.94
C PHE A 200 21.14 28.27 -5.94
N THR A 201 21.36 29.11 -4.94
CA THR A 201 22.65 29.76 -4.72
C THR A 201 23.47 28.91 -3.74
N SER A 202 24.60 28.39 -4.19
CA SER A 202 25.58 27.69 -3.36
C SER A 202 26.19 28.64 -2.31
N HIS A 203 26.75 28.09 -1.24
CA HIS A 203 27.41 28.87 -0.18
C HIS A 203 28.55 29.75 -0.73
N ASP A 204 29.13 29.36 -1.87
CA ASP A 204 30.17 30.10 -2.60
C ASP A 204 29.64 31.25 -3.48
N GLY A 205 28.33 31.51 -3.44
CA GLY A 205 27.66 32.52 -4.27
C GLY A 205 27.39 32.09 -5.71
N ALA A 206 27.69 30.84 -6.07
CA ALA A 206 27.45 30.30 -7.40
C ALA A 206 25.95 30.04 -7.62
N LEU A 207 25.42 30.38 -8.79
CA LEU A 207 24.08 29.95 -9.19
C LEU A 207 24.17 28.57 -9.82
N VAL A 208 23.47 27.62 -9.21
CA VAL A 208 23.49 26.21 -9.57
C VAL A 208 22.09 25.79 -10.00
N LYS A 209 22.00 25.05 -11.10
CA LYS A 209 20.76 24.45 -11.60
C LYS A 209 20.82 22.93 -11.47
N LEU A 210 19.72 22.36 -11.00
CA LEU A 210 19.44 20.92 -11.00
C LEU A 210 19.30 20.37 -12.43
#